data_AF-A0A9E2MTQ1-F1
#
_entry.id   AF-A0A9E2MTQ1-F1
#
_cell.length_a   1.000
_cell.length_b   1.000
_cell.length_c   1.000
_cell.angle_alpha   90.00
_cell.angle_beta   90.00
_cell.angle_gamma   90.00
#
_symmetry.space_group_name_H-M   'P 1'
#
loop_
_entity.id
_entity.type
_entity.pdbx_description
1 polymer ?
#
loop_
_entity_poly.entity_id
_entity_poly.type
_entity_poly.pdbx_seq_one_letter_code
_entity_poly.pdbx_strand_id
1 'polypeptide(L)'
;DPNNGGATRVGLVTAYRQDALLCLKVLEASGPTKAAEVARQARVKHARRLMADDHYGWFERVATGIYDLTPKGRIAVTDYAAELERLDAAIEQATGNDGTVDFR
;
A
#
# COMPACT_ATOMS: atom_id res chain seq x y z
N ASP A 1 3.78 22.00 -8.09
CA ASP A 1 2.64 22.69 -7.48
C ASP A 1 2.34 22.06 -6.11
N PRO A 2 2.47 22.79 -5.00
CA PRO A 2 2.38 22.24 -3.65
C PRO A 2 1.03 22.58 -2.99
N ASN A 3 0.09 21.64 -3.00
CA ASN A 3 -1.11 21.75 -2.17
C ASN A 3 -0.82 21.20 -0.76
N ASN A 4 -0.29 22.09 0.10
CA ASN A 4 -0.04 21.83 1.50
C ASN A 4 -1.04 22.63 2.34
N GLY A 5 -2.13 22.00 2.79
CA GLY A 5 -3.03 22.54 3.81
C GLY A 5 -4.51 22.53 3.44
N GLY A 6 -5.24 21.52 3.94
CA GLY A 6 -6.71 21.53 3.83
C GLY A 6 -7.46 20.23 4.12
N ALA A 7 -6.81 19.11 4.46
CA ALA A 7 -7.47 17.80 4.54
C ALA A 7 -7.36 17.10 5.90
N THR A 8 -7.62 17.79 7.02
CA THR A 8 -7.32 17.30 8.37
C THR A 8 -8.20 16.14 8.87
N ARG A 9 -9.16 15.63 8.09
CA ARG A 9 -9.89 14.37 8.41
C ARG A 9 -10.13 13.47 7.19
N VAL A 10 -10.48 14.04 6.04
CA VAL A 10 -10.70 13.26 4.81
C VAL A 10 -9.39 12.72 4.23
N GLY A 11 -8.31 13.51 4.31
CA GLY A 11 -6.98 13.13 3.82
C GLY A 11 -6.32 12.00 4.61
N LEU A 12 -6.59 11.92 5.92
CA LEU A 12 -6.07 10.86 6.80
C LEU A 12 -6.67 9.49 6.47
N VAL A 13 -7.98 9.45 6.20
CA VAL A 13 -8.66 8.20 5.83
C VAL A 13 -8.18 7.70 4.46
N THR A 14 -7.91 8.61 3.51
CA THR A 14 -7.34 8.25 2.21
C THR A 14 -5.92 7.71 2.34
N ALA A 15 -5.03 8.34 3.11
CA ALA A 15 -3.67 7.84 3.30
C ALA A 15 -3.66 6.43 3.94
N TYR A 16 -4.48 6.21 4.98
CA TYR A 16 -4.59 4.89 5.61
C TYR A 16 -5.13 3.82 4.64
N ARG A 17 -6.13 4.17 3.82
CA ARG A 17 -6.66 3.24 2.81
C ARG A 17 -5.62 2.94 1.73
N GLN A 18 -4.91 3.94 1.24
CA GLN A 18 -3.87 3.77 0.23
C GLN A 18 -2.73 2.88 0.76
N ASP A 19 -2.29 3.11 1.99
CA ASP A 19 -1.31 2.26 2.67
C ASP A 19 -1.79 0.81 2.79
N ALA A 20 -3.07 0.59 3.12
CA ALA A 20 -3.67 -0.74 3.16
C ALA A 20 -3.66 -1.43 1.80
N LEU A 21 -4.02 -0.70 0.74
CA LEU A 21 -4.04 -1.20 -0.63
C LEU A 21 -2.63 -1.56 -1.13
N LEU A 22 -1.61 -0.75 -0.82
CA LEU A 22 -0.23 -1.08 -1.16
C LEU A 22 0.24 -2.37 -0.47
N CYS A 23 -0.10 -2.55 0.81
CA CYS A 23 0.20 -3.80 1.52
C CYS A 23 -0.51 -4.99 0.88
N LEU A 24 -1.77 -4.81 0.50
CA LEU A 24 -2.60 -5.80 -0.17
C LEU A 24 -1.95 -6.30 -1.47
N LYS A 25 -1.53 -5.37 -2.35
CA LYS A 25 -0.86 -5.68 -3.62
C LYS A 25 0.46 -6.44 -3.42
N VAL A 26 1.25 -6.03 -2.43
CA VAL A 26 2.51 -6.70 -2.10
C VAL A 26 2.30 -8.13 -1.64
N LEU A 27 1.31 -8.37 -0.78
CA LEU A 27 0.95 -9.72 -0.34
C LEU A 27 0.36 -10.56 -1.46
N GLU A 28 -0.35 -9.96 -2.41
CA GLU A 28 -0.86 -10.66 -3.58
C GLU A 28 0.29 -11.11 -4.49
N ALA A 29 1.25 -10.22 -4.77
CA ALA A 29 2.40 -10.51 -5.63
C ALA A 29 3.46 -11.41 -4.98
N SER A 30 3.75 -11.22 -3.68
CA SER A 30 4.77 -12.00 -2.94
C SER A 30 4.20 -13.25 -2.27
N GLY A 31 2.89 -13.33 -2.08
CA GLY A 31 2.23 -14.36 -1.28
C GLY A 31 2.38 -14.17 0.24
N PRO A 32 2.18 -15.25 1.03
CA PRO A 32 2.24 -15.20 2.49
C PRO A 32 3.63 -14.78 2.97
N THR A 33 3.75 -13.57 3.52
CA THR A 33 5.06 -13.04 3.95
C THR A 33 4.97 -12.24 5.24
N LYS A 34 6.13 -11.88 5.79
CA LYS A 34 6.20 -11.14 7.04
C LYS A 34 5.69 -9.72 6.84
N ALA A 35 4.88 -9.21 7.76
CA ALA A 35 4.42 -7.80 7.72
C ALA A 35 5.59 -6.79 7.68
N ALA A 36 6.77 -7.19 8.18
CA ALA A 36 8.01 -6.41 8.06
C ALA A 36 8.50 -6.28 6.62
N GLU A 37 8.38 -7.36 5.85
CA GLU A 37 8.76 -7.41 4.45
C GLU A 37 7.75 -6.65 3.59
N VAL A 38 6.46 -6.82 3.88
CA VAL A 38 5.38 -6.03 3.26
C VAL A 38 5.61 -4.54 3.48
N ALA A 39 5.88 -4.12 4.73
CA ALA A 39 6.19 -2.73 5.07
C ALA A 39 7.38 -2.16 4.26
N ARG A 40 8.41 -3.00 4.04
CA ARG A 40 9.60 -2.62 3.29
C ARG A 40 9.28 -2.45 1.80
N GLN A 41 8.57 -3.40 1.21
CA GLN A 41 8.22 -3.38 -0.21
C GLN A 41 7.18 -2.29 -0.52
N ALA A 42 6.12 -2.19 0.29
CA ALA A 42 5.10 -1.15 0.17
C ALA A 42 5.60 0.25 0.59
N ARG A 43 6.78 0.35 1.22
CA ARG A 43 7.35 1.57 1.83
C ARG A 43 6.45 2.22 2.90
N VAL A 44 5.55 1.44 3.50
CA VAL A 44 4.61 1.89 4.53
C VAL A 44 5.17 1.57 5.92
N LYS A 45 5.65 2.58 6.64
CA LYS A 45 6.22 2.43 8.00
C LYS A 45 5.23 1.86 9.02
N HIS A 46 3.93 2.14 8.83
CA HIS A 46 2.86 1.73 9.73
C HIS A 46 2.11 0.46 9.27
N ALA A 47 2.58 -0.23 8.22
CA ALA A 47 1.93 -1.42 7.67
C ALA A 47 1.71 -2.51 8.72
N ARG A 48 2.68 -2.73 9.61
CA ARG A 48 2.54 -3.68 10.72
C ARG A 48 1.33 -3.40 11.60
N ARG A 49 1.11 -2.12 11.95
CA ARG A 49 -0.02 -1.73 12.80
C ARG A 49 -1.32 -1.82 12.01
N LEU A 50 -1.32 -1.35 10.77
CA LEU A 50 -2.46 -1.43 9.86
C LEU A 50 -2.94 -2.87 9.66
N MET A 51 -2.02 -3.81 9.39
CA MET A 51 -2.35 -5.23 9.23
C MET A 51 -2.75 -5.90 10.55
N ALA A 52 -2.29 -5.38 11.70
CA ALA A 52 -2.69 -5.89 13.01
C ALA A 52 -4.07 -5.36 13.45
N ASP A 53 -4.41 -4.12 13.09
CA ASP A 53 -5.73 -3.53 13.33
C ASP A 53 -6.80 -4.20 12.46
N ASP A 54 -6.42 -4.72 11.29
CA ASP A 54 -7.26 -5.48 10.33
C ASP A 54 -8.71 -5.00 10.26
N HIS A 55 -8.91 -3.68 10.17
CA HIS A 55 -10.24 -3.07 10.21
C HIS A 55 -11.17 -3.56 9.10
N TYR A 56 -10.60 -4.10 8.02
CA TYR A 56 -11.33 -4.54 6.83
C TYR A 56 -11.44 -6.06 6.70
N GLY A 57 -10.70 -6.85 7.50
CA GLY A 57 -10.68 -8.30 7.36
C GLY A 57 -9.96 -8.78 6.09
N TRP A 58 -8.98 -8.02 5.61
CA TRP A 58 -8.26 -8.31 4.37
C TRP A 58 -7.03 -9.19 4.58
N PHE A 59 -6.47 -9.15 5.79
CA PHE A 59 -5.24 -9.85 6.14
C PHE A 59 -5.53 -10.92 7.17
N GLU A 60 -4.96 -12.11 7.01
CA GLU A 60 -5.01 -13.16 8.01
C GLU A 60 -3.61 -13.56 8.45
N ARG A 61 -3.47 -13.89 9.73
CA ARG A 61 -2.20 -14.33 10.29
C ARG A 61 -2.07 -15.85 10.17
N VAL A 62 -1.38 -16.31 9.13
CA VAL A 62 -1.14 -17.74 8.88
C VAL A 62 -0.05 -18.33 9.79
N ALA A 63 0.93 -17.53 10.23
CA ALA A 63 1.97 -17.96 11.16
C ALA A 63 2.56 -16.78 11.95
N THR A 64 3.50 -17.06 12.86
CA THR A 64 4.13 -16.04 13.72
C THR A 64 4.80 -14.93 12.89
N GLY A 65 4.12 -13.79 12.81
CA GLY A 65 4.57 -12.62 12.05
C GLY A 65 4.43 -12.74 10.53
N ILE A 66 3.84 -13.83 10.02
CA ILE A 66 3.54 -14.05 8.60
C ILE A 66 2.04 -13.84 8.39
N TYR A 67 1.72 -13.05 7.38
CA TYR A 67 0.36 -12.72 7.01
C TYR A 67 0.10 -13.13 5.56
N ASP A 68 -1.13 -13.51 5.28
CA ASP A 68 -1.65 -13.81 3.95
C ASP A 68 -2.93 -13.00 3.69
N LEU A 69 -3.39 -13.02 2.45
CA LEU A 69 -4.66 -12.41 2.05
C LEU A 69 -5.81 -13.37 2.26
N THR A 70 -6.83 -12.87 2.96
CA THR A 70 -8.12 -13.55 3.05
C THR A 70 -8.81 -13.53 1.69
N PRO A 71 -9.85 -14.36 1.48
CA PRO A 71 -10.69 -14.26 0.29
C PRO A 71 -11.26 -12.85 0.07
N LYS A 72 -11.56 -12.11 1.15
CA LYS A 72 -12.00 -10.71 1.08
C LYS A 72 -10.87 -9.79 0.61
N GLY A 73 -9.64 -10.02 1.08
CA GLY A 73 -8.47 -9.28 0.63
C GLY A 73 -8.23 -9.46 -0.88
N ARG A 74 -8.35 -10.69 -1.39
CA ARG A 74 -8.20 -10.97 -2.83
C ARG A 74 -9.29 -10.30 -3.68
N ILE A 75 -10.54 -10.27 -3.21
CA ILE A 75 -11.62 -9.52 -3.86
C ILE A 75 -11.31 -8.02 -3.83
N ALA A 76 -10.84 -7.51 -2.69
CA ALA A 76 -10.45 -6.11 -2.56
C ALA A 76 -9.34 -5.70 -3.55
N VAL A 77 -8.36 -6.58 -3.85
CA VAL A 77 -7.35 -6.29 -4.88
C VAL A 77 -8.02 -5.99 -6.22
N THR A 78 -9.07 -6.75 -6.56
CA THR A 78 -9.82 -6.59 -7.80
C THR A 78 -10.72 -5.36 -7.75
N ASP A 79 -11.48 -5.16 -6.68
CA ASP A 79 -12.38 -4.02 -6.49
C ASP A 79 -11.63 -2.68 -6.53
N TYR A 80 -10.42 -2.66 -5.97
CA TYR A 80 -9.57 -1.48 -5.89
C TYR A 80 -8.44 -1.49 -6.95
N ALA A 81 -8.51 -2.34 -7.97
CA ALA A 81 -7.47 -2.43 -9.00
C ALA A 81 -7.17 -1.07 -9.65
N ALA A 82 -8.21 -0.29 -9.99
CA ALA A 82 -8.05 1.04 -10.57
C ALA A 82 -7.37 2.05 -9.63
N GLU A 83 -7.55 1.92 -8.31
CA GLU A 83 -6.86 2.77 -7.33
C GLU A 83 -5.41 2.28 -7.12
N LEU A 84 -5.19 0.97 -7.12
CA LEU A 84 -3.86 0.36 -7.07
C LEU A 84 -3.00 0.80 -8.25
N GLU A 85 -3.54 0.80 -9.47
CA GLU A 85 -2.85 1.33 -10.65
C GLU A 85 -2.52 2.81 -10.49
N ARG A 86 -3.45 3.60 -9.94
CA ARG A 86 -3.25 5.03 -9.68
C ARG A 86 -2.13 5.27 -8.67
N LEU A 87 -2.06 4.44 -7.62
CA LEU A 87 -1.02 4.48 -6.59
C LEU A 87 0.33 4.03 -7.14
N ASP A 88 0.36 3.00 -7.98
CA ASP A 88 1.56 2.53 -8.64
C ASP A 88 2.14 3.63 -9.54
N ALA A 89 1.29 4.21 -10.39
CA ALA A 89 1.65 5.32 -11.26
C ALA A 89 2.12 6.55 -10.47
N ALA A 90 1.57 6.79 -9.27
CA ALA A 90 2.03 7.86 -8.39
C ALA A 90 3.40 7.55 -7.77
N ILE A 91 3.66 6.30 -7.37
CA ILE A 91 4.96 5.86 -6.86
C ILE A 91 6.02 5.90 -7.98
N GLU A 92 5.68 5.46 -9.19
CA GLU A 92 6.54 5.51 -10.37
C GLU A 92 6.91 6.96 -10.74
N GLN A 93 5.94 7.88 -10.76
CA GLN A 93 6.20 9.30 -10.97
C GLN A 93 7.07 9.92 -9.87
N ALA A 94 6.95 9.45 -8.63
CA ALA A 94 7.78 9.92 -7.52
C ALA A 94 9.23 9.40 -7.60
N THR A 95 9.47 8.21 -8.17
CA THR A 95 10.82 7.66 -8.34
C THR A 95 11.49 8.09 -9.66
N GLY A 96 10.71 8.47 -10.67
CA GLY A 96 11.19 8.84 -12.01
C GLY A 96 11.57 10.30 -12.20
N ASN A 97 11.39 11.17 -11.20
CA ASN A 97 11.75 12.60 -11.30
C ASN A 97 13.17 12.92 -10.80
N ASP A 98 14.00 11.92 -10.53
CA ASP A 98 15.42 12.10 -10.23
C ASP A 98 16.27 11.97 -11.51
N GLY A 99 16.31 13.07 -12.28
CA GLY A 99 17.52 13.49 -12.98
C GLY A 99 17.81 13.00 -14.41
N THR A 100 17.83 13.99 -15.32
CA THR A 100 18.92 14.22 -16.28
C THR A 100 18.93 13.40 -17.59
N VAL A 101 18.36 14.00 -18.64
CA VAL A 101 18.94 13.89 -19.99
C VAL A 101 19.38 15.27 -20.45
N ASP A 102 20.53 15.70 -19.91
CA ASP A 102 21.30 16.80 -20.49
C ASP A 102 22.18 16.20 -21.61
N PHE A 103 21.77 16.42 -22.85
CA PHE A 103 22.54 16.12 -24.06
C PHE A 103 22.62 17.40 -24.89
N ARG A 104 23.60 18.26 -24.59
CA ARG A 104 24.11 19.29 -25.50
C ARG A 104 25.63 19.22 -25.59
#